data_AF-A0A6L8U0I5-F1
#
_entry.id   AF-A0A6L8U0I5-F1
#
_cell.length_a   1.000
_cell.length_b   1.000
_cell.length_c   1.000
_cell.angle_alpha   90.00
_cell.angle_beta   90.00
_cell.angle_gamma   90.00
#
_symmetry.space_group_name_H-M   'P 1'
#
loop_
_entity.id
_entity.type
_entity.pdbx_description
1 polymer ?
#
loop_
_entity_poly.entity_id
_entity_poly.type
_entity_poly.pdbx_seq_one_letter_code
_entity_poly.pdbx_strand_id
1 'polypeptide(L)' 'MSTTSYKRAYSLPFTFDDVLKLIKTFSIEDKLRLEKELEKETLVYRVQKLSERIKTNDLTMDDVVAEVTEYRKKRDAK' A
#
# COMPACT_ATOMS: atom_id res chain seq x y z
N MET A 1 -26.93 37.01 35.12
CA MET A 1 -27.31 35.76 34.44
C MET A 1 -26.08 34.89 34.31
N SER A 2 -25.98 33.83 35.11
CA SER A 2 -24.82 32.94 35.12
C SER A 2 -24.98 31.89 34.02
N THR A 3 -24.09 31.86 33.03
CA THR A 3 -24.09 30.87 31.96
C THR A 3 -23.43 29.59 32.44
N THR A 4 -24.25 28.58 32.75
CA THR A 4 -23.79 27.25 33.16
C THR A 4 -23.01 26.59 32.02
N SER A 5 -21.74 26.26 32.28
CA SER A 5 -20.87 25.54 31.35
C SER A 5 -21.30 24.07 31.26
N TYR A 6 -21.88 23.68 30.12
CA TYR A 6 -22.23 22.28 29.85
C TYR A 6 -21.01 21.54 29.28
N LYS A 7 -20.09 21.08 30.12
CA LYS A 7 -19.11 20.05 29.74
C LYS A 7 -19.77 18.66 29.80
N ARG A 8 -20.62 18.34 28.81
CA ARG A 8 -20.98 16.94 28.53
C ARG A 8 -20.11 16.44 27.39
N ALA A 9 -19.13 15.60 27.70
CA ALA A 9 -18.46 14.79 26.68
C ALA A 9 -19.46 13.73 26.22
N TYR A 10 -20.15 13.99 25.12
CA TYR A 10 -20.99 12.98 24.48
C TYR A 10 -20.07 11.90 23.90
N SER A 11 -20.12 10.69 24.44
CA SER A 11 -19.54 9.51 23.81
C SER A 11 -20.43 9.15 22.61
N LEU A 12 -20.26 9.90 21.51
CA LEU A 12 -20.84 9.48 20.24
C LEU A 12 -20.01 8.30 19.72
N PRO A 13 -20.64 7.16 19.40
CA PRO A 13 -19.96 6.10 18.68
C PRO A 13 -19.54 6.66 17.33
N PHE A 14 -18.24 6.84 17.16
CA PHE A 14 -17.65 7.36 15.93
C PHE A 14 -17.17 6.18 15.11
N THR A 15 -17.89 5.88 14.02
CA THR A 15 -17.59 4.72 13.17
C THR A 15 -16.77 5.14 11.95
N PHE A 16 -16.16 4.17 11.28
CA PHE A 16 -15.48 4.43 10.02
C PHE A 16 -16.40 5.05 8.96
N ASP A 17 -17.68 4.64 8.91
CA ASP A 17 -18.65 5.21 7.98
C ASP A 17 -18.92 6.69 8.24
N ASP A 18 -18.84 7.13 9.50
CA ASP A 18 -18.99 8.54 9.86
C ASP A 18 -17.78 9.36 9.43
N VAL A 19 -16.56 8.81 9.58
CA VAL A 19 -15.34 9.39 9.00
C VAL A 19 -15.48 9.52 7.48
N LEU A 20 -15.97 8.47 6.82
CA LEU A 20 -16.07 8.42 5.38
C LEU A 20 -17.10 9.42 4.83
N LYS A 21 -18.23 9.60 5.53
CA LYS A 21 -19.20 10.67 5.25
C LYS A 21 -18.56 12.05 5.38
N LEU A 22 -17.77 12.28 6.42
CA LEU A 22 -17.07 13.55 6.64
C LEU A 22 -16.05 13.84 5.54
N ILE A 23 -15.22 12.86 5.18
CA ILE A 23 -14.23 13.02 4.10
C ILE A 23 -14.93 13.32 2.77
N LYS A 24 -16.09 12.72 2.50
CA LYS A 24 -16.85 12.99 1.27
C LYS A 24 -17.28 14.46 1.14
N THR A 25 -17.56 15.15 2.25
CA THR A 25 -17.97 16.56 2.22
C THR A 25 -16.82 17.54 2.01
N PHE A 26 -15.56 17.09 2.07
CA PHE A 26 -14.40 17.96 1.90
C PHE A 26 -14.24 18.45 0.46
N SER A 27 -13.56 19.60 0.31
CA SER A 27 -13.12 20.11 -0.98
C SER A 27 -12.14 19.13 -1.65
N ILE A 28 -11.91 19.30 -2.96
CA ILE A 28 -10.92 18.48 -3.67
C ILE A 28 -9.51 18.72 -3.11
N GLU A 29 -9.17 19.97 -2.78
CA GLU A 29 -7.86 20.32 -2.20
C GLU A 29 -7.62 19.64 -0.85
N ASP A 30 -8.62 19.63 0.04
CA ASP A 30 -8.50 18.99 1.34
C ASP A 30 -8.40 17.47 1.23
N LYS A 31 -9.11 16.87 0.26
CA LYS A 31 -9.00 15.44 -0.04
C LYS A 31 -7.59 15.08 -0.53
N LEU A 32 -7.01 15.89 -1.42
CA LEU A 32 -5.63 15.72 -1.88
C LEU A 32 -4.62 15.85 -0.74
N ARG A 33 -4.85 16.78 0.20
CA ARG A 33 -4.01 16.93 1.38
C ARG A 33 -4.11 15.71 2.30
N LEU A 34 -5.33 15.23 2.54
CA LEU A 34 -5.57 14.04 3.35
C LEU A 34 -4.93 12.79 2.72
N GLU A 35 -5.05 12.63 1.41
CA GLU A 35 -4.42 11.54 0.67
C GLU A 35 -2.90 11.53 0.88
N LYS A 36 -2.23 12.69 0.78
CA LYS A 36 -0.78 12.80 0.99
C LYS A 36 -0.35 12.41 2.41
N GLU A 37 -1.13 12.77 3.43
CA GLU A 37 -0.81 12.36 4.81
C GLU A 37 -1.03 10.85 5.00
N LEU A 38 -2.14 10.31 4.49
CA LEU A 38 -2.41 8.86 4.54
C LEU A 38 -1.38 8.04 3.74
N GLU A 39 -0.86 8.59 2.65
CA GLU A 39 0.17 7.93 1.86
C GLU A 39 1.45 7.74 2.66
N LYS A 40 1.88 8.72 3.46
CA LYS A 40 3.07 8.60 4.32
C LYS A 40 2.94 7.43 5.30
N GLU A 41 1.76 7.22 5.86
CA GLU A 41 1.49 6.13 6.82
C GLU A 41 1.32 4.76 6.14
N THR A 42 0.82 4.74 4.90
CA THR A 42 0.48 3.50 4.18
C THR A 42 1.54 3.04 3.18
N LEU A 43 2.59 3.81 2.96
CA LEU A 43 3.61 3.55 1.95
C LEU A 43 4.26 2.16 2.11
N VAL A 44 4.66 1.80 3.33
CA VAL A 44 5.30 0.51 3.61
C VAL A 44 4.37 -0.66 3.24
N TYR A 45 3.10 -0.58 3.65
CA TYR A 45 2.10 -1.60 3.33
C TYR A 45 1.87 -1.71 1.82
N ARG A 46 1.78 -0.58 1.11
CA ARG A 46 1.61 -0.54 -0.36
C ARG A 46 2.81 -1.18 -1.07
N VAL A 47 4.03 -0.87 -0.64
CA VAL A 47 5.27 -1.42 -1.21
C VAL A 47 5.35 -2.92 -0.98
N GLN A 48 5.01 -3.40 0.21
CA GLN A 48 4.98 -4.83 0.52
C GLN A 48 3.97 -5.58 -0.38
N LYS A 49 2.75 -5.05 -0.51
CA LYS A 49 1.73 -5.61 -1.41
C LYS A 49 2.14 -5.58 -2.87
N LEU A 50 2.90 -4.57 -3.29
CA LEU A 50 3.45 -4.49 -4.63
C LEU A 50 4.54 -5.55 -4.84
N SER A 51 5.44 -5.72 -3.87
CA SER A 51 6.48 -6.74 -3.89
C SER A 51 5.90 -8.15 -3.99
N GLU A 52 4.81 -8.45 -3.28
CA GLU A 52 4.10 -9.75 -3.38
C GLU A 52 3.55 -10.02 -4.79
N ARG A 53 3.23 -8.96 -5.55
CA ARG A 53 2.67 -9.07 -6.91
C ARG A 53 3.74 -9.15 -7.99
N ILE A 54 4.92 -8.59 -7.73
CA ILE A 54 6.07 -8.72 -8.62
C ILE A 54 6.57 -10.16 -8.46
N LYS A 55 6.14 -11.05 -9.35
CA LYS A 55 6.76 -12.36 -9.50
C LYS A 55 8.22 -12.13 -9.84
N THR A 56 9.12 -12.53 -8.96
CA THR A 56 10.52 -12.68 -9.34
C THR A 56 10.56 -13.69 -10.48
N ASN A 57 11.23 -13.34 -11.58
CA ASN A 57 11.74 -14.34 -12.49
C ASN A 57 12.80 -15.09 -11.68
N ASP A 58 12.36 -16.10 -10.93
CA ASP A 58 13.22 -16.93 -10.12
C ASP A 58 14.11 -17.72 -11.08
N LEU A 59 15.26 -17.15 -11.42
CA LEU A 59 16.32 -17.83 -12.14
C LEU A 59 16.89 -18.86 -11.17
N THR A 60 16.55 -20.12 -11.37
CA THR A 60 17.04 -21.21 -10.52
C THR A 60 18.43 -21.63 -10.99
N MET A 61 19.18 -22.32 -10.11
CA MET A 61 20.45 -22.91 -10.49
C MET A 61 20.28 -23.94 -11.63
N ASP A 62 19.14 -24.62 -11.68
CA ASP A 62 18.82 -25.57 -12.74
C ASP A 62 18.65 -24.88 -14.10
N ASP A 63 18.03 -23.69 -14.13
CA ASP A 63 17.92 -22.87 -15.35
C ASP A 63 19.32 -22.47 -15.87
N VAL A 64 20.23 -22.09 -14.97
CA VAL A 64 21.62 -21.76 -15.31
C VAL A 64 22.36 -22.98 -15.85
N VAL A 65 22.23 -24.13 -15.18
CA VAL A 65 22.88 -25.38 -15.62
C VAL A 65 22.34 -25.82 -16.98
N ALA A 66 21.04 -25.71 -17.22
CA ALA A 66 20.43 -26.06 -18.51
C ALA A 66 21.02 -25.21 -19.65
N GLU A 67 21.08 -23.89 -19.47
CA GLU A 67 21.65 -22.98 -20.47
C GLU A 67 23.13 -23.26 -20.76
N VAL A 68 23.95 -23.39 -19.71
CA VAL A 68 25.39 -23.68 -19.84
C VAL A 68 25.61 -25.04 -20.51
N THR A 69 24.79 -26.04 -20.20
CA THR A 69 24.89 -27.37 -20.79
C THR A 69 24.51 -27.35 -22.27
N GLU A 70 23.45 -26.64 -22.65
CA GLU A 70 23.09 -26.44 -24.06
C GLU A 70 24.21 -25.73 -24.82
N TYR A 71 24.80 -24.68 -24.25
CA TYR A 71 25.91 -23.96 -24.86
C TYR A 71 27.12 -24.87 -25.10
N ARG A 72 27.52 -25.66 -24.10
CA ARG A 72 28.64 -26.61 -24.21
C ARG A 72 28.37 -27.68 -25.26
N LYS A 73 27.16 -28.25 -25.31
CA LYS A 73 26.77 -29.21 -26.36
C LYS A 73 26.88 -28.61 -27.75
N LYS A 74 26.40 -27.38 -27.96
CA LYS A 74 26.49 -26.68 -29.25
C LYS A 74 27.94 -26.37 -29.65
N ARG A 75 28.79 -26.02 -28.68
CA ARG A 75 30.22 -25.75 -28.91
C ARG A 75 30.98 -27.01 -29.28
N ASP A 76 30.76 -28.10 -28.55
CA ASP A 76 31.51 -29.35 -28.71
C ASP A 76 31.02 -30.18 -29.91
N ALA A 77 29.84 -29.87 -30.46
CA ALA A 77 29.31 -30.42 -31.71
C ALA A 77 29.81 -29.71 -32.98
N LYS A 78 30.70 -28.72 -32.84
CA LYS A 78 31.32 -27.96 -33.93
C LYS A 78 32.81 -28.21 -33.98
#